data_AF-A0A4P8EEL7-F1
#
_entry.id   AF-A0A4P8EEL7-F1
#
_cell.length_a   1.000
_cell.length_b   1.000
_cell.length_c   1.000
_cell.angle_alpha   90.00
_cell.angle_beta   90.00
_cell.angle_gamma   90.00
#
_symmetry.space_group_name_H-M   'P 1'
#
loop_
_entity.id
_entity.type
_entity.pdbx_description
1 polymer ?
#
loop_
_entity_poly.entity_id
_entity_poly.type
_entity_poly.pdbx_seq_one_letter_code
_entity_poly.pdbx_strand_id
1 'polypeptide(L)'
;MYDPNIQDFYERVGRLNKAHARGLGFEAEGLRGRSYYRRPKRISVLRPLLLLVFLAAVGFGLKGTAYHVLGPHAFAERVASLQVDEAVSGRFLSADPVTQWVARAIERAMTLRG
;
A
#
# COMPACT_ATOMS: atom_id res chain seq x y z
N MET A 1 2.21 -37.18 21.35
CA MET A 1 1.79 -37.92 20.14
C MET A 1 0.89 -37.02 19.34
N TYR A 2 1.29 -36.70 18.11
CA TYR A 2 0.44 -36.02 17.13
C TYR A 2 -0.55 -37.07 16.60
N ASP A 3 -1.85 -36.86 16.80
CA ASP A 3 -2.90 -37.74 16.28
C ASP A 3 -3.53 -37.07 15.04
N PRO A 4 -3.19 -37.55 13.83
CA PRO A 4 -3.73 -37.01 12.59
C PRO A 4 -5.27 -37.04 12.52
N ASN A 5 -5.91 -37.99 13.21
CA ASN A 5 -7.36 -38.16 13.17
C ASN A 5 -8.08 -37.04 13.94
N ILE A 6 -7.50 -36.59 15.06
CA ILE A 6 -8.03 -35.49 15.85
C ILE A 6 -7.93 -34.16 15.09
N GLN A 7 -6.83 -33.94 14.37
CA GLN A 7 -6.68 -32.75 13.54
C GLN A 7 -7.71 -32.70 12.41
N ASP A 8 -7.88 -33.80 11.67
CA ASP A 8 -8.86 -33.89 10.58
C ASP A 8 -10.31 -33.68 11.09
N PHE A 9 -10.62 -34.16 12.30
CA PHE A 9 -11.87 -33.86 12.97
C PHE A 9 -12.06 -32.36 13.21
N TYR A 10 -11.08 -31.68 13.82
CA TYR A 10 -11.18 -30.24 14.08
C TYR A 10 -11.22 -29.40 12.80
N GLU A 11 -10.52 -29.80 11.75
CA GLU A 11 -10.58 -29.15 10.44
C GLU A 11 -11.97 -29.27 9.82
N ARG A 12 -12.60 -30.45 9.89
CA ARG A 12 -13.98 -30.66 9.45
C ARG A 12 -14.97 -29.79 10.23
N VAL A 13 -14.86 -29.76 11.56
CA VAL A 13 -15.70 -28.92 12.42
C VAL A 13 -15.50 -27.44 12.10
N GLY A 14 -14.26 -27.00 11.89
CA GLY A 14 -13.94 -25.64 11.49
C GLY A 14 -14.56 -25.26 10.15
N ARG A 15 -14.51 -26.15 9.15
CA ARG A 15 -15.18 -25.95 7.85
C ARG A 15 -16.70 -25.83 8.00
N LEU A 16 -17.31 -26.69 8.81
CA LEU A 16 -18.75 -26.69 9.06
C LEU A 16 -19.19 -25.40 9.77
N ASN A 17 -18.48 -24.99 10.83
CA ASN A 17 -18.75 -23.75 11.55
C ASN A 17 -18.61 -22.51 10.65
N LYS A 18 -17.60 -22.51 9.77
CA LYS A 18 -17.41 -21.44 8.78
C LYS A 18 -18.53 -21.41 7.74
N ALA A 19 -19.07 -22.56 7.33
CA ALA A 19 -20.21 -22.64 6.43
C ALA A 19 -21.50 -22.14 7.11
N HIS A 20 -21.78 -22.60 8.33
CA HIS A 20 -22.90 -22.12 9.14
C HIS A 20 -22.85 -20.62 9.40
N ALA A 21 -21.69 -20.08 9.77
CA ALA A 21 -21.51 -18.63 9.98
C ALA A 21 -21.72 -17.81 8.70
N ARG A 22 -21.62 -18.44 7.52
CA ARG A 22 -21.93 -17.81 6.21
C ARG A 22 -23.42 -17.93 5.84
N GLY A 23 -24.24 -18.52 6.71
CA GLY A 23 -25.66 -18.78 6.45
C GLY A 23 -25.90 -19.89 5.43
N LEU A 24 -24.91 -20.77 5.22
CA LEU A 24 -25.04 -21.98 4.39
C LEU A 24 -25.60 -23.08 5.28
N GLY A 25 -26.94 -23.20 5.33
CA GLY A 25 -27.63 -24.31 5.99
C GLY A 25 -28.03 -25.39 4.98
N PHE A 26 -28.44 -26.57 5.48
CA PHE A 26 -29.17 -27.54 4.66
C PHE A 26 -30.52 -26.92 4.29
N GLU A 27 -30.61 -26.42 3.05
CA GLU A 27 -31.82 -25.84 2.50
C GLU A 27 -32.49 -26.88 1.60
N ALA A 28 -33.79 -27.07 1.76
CA ALA A 28 -34.56 -27.92 0.86
C ALA A 28 -34.59 -27.31 -0.55
N GLU A 29 -34.59 -28.17 -1.59
CA GLU A 29 -34.72 -27.73 -2.98
C GLU A 29 -35.93 -26.79 -3.14
N GLY A 30 -35.68 -25.56 -3.59
CA GLY A 30 -36.72 -24.54 -3.84
C GLY A 30 -36.81 -23.41 -2.81
N LEU A 31 -36.15 -23.50 -1.65
CA LEU A 31 -36.12 -22.41 -0.67
C LEU A 31 -34.88 -21.53 -0.82
N ARG A 32 -35.08 -20.21 -0.85
CA ARG A 32 -34.00 -19.23 -1.03
C ARG A 32 -33.34 -18.92 0.32
N GLY A 33 -32.09 -19.34 0.45
CA GLY A 33 -31.32 -19.26 1.68
C GLY A 33 -30.88 -17.91 2.21
N ARG A 34 -30.49 -17.89 3.48
CA ARG A 34 -29.85 -16.73 4.14
C ARG A 34 -28.54 -16.34 3.45
N SER A 35 -27.84 -17.31 2.88
CA SER A 35 -26.63 -17.12 2.07
C SER A 35 -26.90 -16.34 0.77
N TYR A 36 -28.10 -16.45 0.19
CA TYR A 36 -28.50 -15.75 -1.04
C TYR A 36 -28.53 -14.22 -0.85
N TYR A 37 -28.93 -13.75 0.33
CA TYR A 37 -29.03 -12.32 0.63
C TYR A 37 -27.67 -11.68 0.99
N ARG A 38 -26.60 -12.47 1.08
CA ARG A 38 -25.28 -11.95 1.43
C ARG A 38 -24.62 -11.30 0.22
N ARG A 39 -24.66 -9.97 0.18
CA ARG A 39 -23.97 -9.20 -0.87
C ARG A 39 -22.46 -9.49 -0.84
N PRO A 40 -21.82 -9.72 -1.99
CA PRO A 40 -20.37 -9.90 -2.05
C PRO A 40 -19.69 -8.67 -1.47
N LYS A 41 -18.69 -8.89 -0.59
CA LYS A 41 -17.87 -7.79 -0.07
C LYS A 41 -17.18 -7.13 -1.26
N ARG A 42 -17.58 -5.90 -1.60
CA ARG A 42 -16.89 -5.10 -2.61
C ARG A 42 -15.51 -4.77 -2.07
N ILE A 43 -14.49 -5.36 -2.67
CA ILE A 43 -13.11 -5.01 -2.38
C ILE A 43 -12.93 -3.61 -2.96
N SER A 44 -12.83 -2.60 -2.09
CA SER A 44 -12.69 -1.22 -2.53
C SER A 44 -11.29 -1.01 -3.10
N VAL A 45 -11.22 -0.80 -4.42
CA VAL A 45 -10.01 -0.42 -5.15
C VAL A 45 -9.37 0.88 -4.65
N LEU A 46 -10.09 1.68 -3.86
CA LEU A 46 -9.52 2.87 -3.22
C LEU A 46 -8.45 2.54 -2.16
N ARG A 47 -8.55 1.40 -1.47
CA ARG A 47 -7.58 1.04 -0.42
C ARG A 47 -6.16 0.87 -0.95
N PRO A 48 -5.89 0.05 -1.99
CA PRO A 48 -4.54 -0.05 -2.54
C PRO A 48 -4.07 1.26 -3.18
N LEU A 49 -4.98 2.04 -3.78
CA LEU A 49 -4.64 3.33 -4.37
C LEU A 49 -4.16 4.34 -3.31
N LEU A 50 -4.84 4.44 -2.17
CA LEU A 50 -4.45 5.33 -1.08
C LEU A 50 -3.08 4.95 -0.49
N LEU A 51 -2.79 3.66 -0.37
CA LEU A 51 -1.47 3.18 0.06
C LEU A 51 -0.36 3.59 -0.92
N LEU A 52 -0.62 3.46 -2.22
CA LEU A 52 0.34 3.85 -3.25
C LEU A 52 0.60 5.36 -3.23
N VAL A 53 -0.45 6.17 -3.12
CA VAL A 53 -0.34 7.64 -3.02
C VAL A 53 0.43 8.04 -1.76
N PHE A 54 0.17 7.38 -0.63
CA PHE A 54 0.89 7.63 0.61
C PHE A 54 2.39 7.31 0.49
N LEU A 55 2.75 6.15 -0.06
CA LEU A 55 4.15 5.78 -0.29
C LEU A 55 4.86 6.79 -1.20
N ALA A 56 4.20 7.19 -2.29
CA ALA A 56 4.74 8.20 -3.20
C ALA A 56 4.97 9.53 -2.47
N ALA A 57 3.99 10.01 -1.69
CA ALA A 57 4.11 11.25 -0.94
C ALA A 57 5.28 11.22 0.06
N VAL A 58 5.50 10.10 0.76
CA VAL A 58 6.64 9.93 1.67
C VAL A 58 7.96 9.94 0.92
N GLY A 59 8.07 9.21 -0.19
CA GLY A 59 9.30 9.15 -1.00
C GLY A 59 9.68 10.50 -1.60
N PHE A 60 8.72 11.18 -2.22
CA PHE A 60 8.94 12.51 -2.80
C PHE A 60 9.14 13.59 -1.73
N GLY A 61 8.44 13.50 -0.59
CA GLY A 61 8.63 14.40 0.54
C GLY A 61 10.04 14.30 1.11
N LEU A 62 10.55 13.08 1.31
CA LEU A 62 11.91 12.86 1.80
C LEU A 62 12.95 13.40 0.79
N LYS A 63 12.79 13.10 -0.51
CA LYS A 63 13.68 13.62 -1.57
C LYS A 63 13.64 15.15 -1.64
N GLY A 64 12.45 15.76 -1.51
CA GLY A 64 12.26 17.21 -1.50
C GLY A 64 12.89 17.90 -0.29
N THR A 65 12.74 17.33 0.91
CA THR A 65 13.41 17.86 2.12
C THR A 65 14.93 17.75 2.03
N ALA A 66 15.46 16.64 1.51
CA ALA A 66 16.89 16.48 1.27
C ALA A 66 17.40 17.54 0.28
N TYR A 67 16.66 17.78 -0.81
CA TYR A 67 16.99 18.82 -1.78
C TYR A 67 16.97 20.23 -1.17
N HIS A 68 15.98 20.53 -0.33
CA HIS A 68 15.86 21.84 0.33
C HIS A 68 16.97 22.07 1.37
N VAL A 69 17.37 21.04 2.12
CA VAL A 69 18.41 21.17 3.15
C VAL A 69 19.81 21.25 2.54
N LEU A 70 20.09 20.51 1.45
CA LEU A 70 21.41 20.50 0.82
C LEU A 70 21.60 21.63 -0.20
N GLY A 71 20.51 22.12 -0.79
CA GLY A 71 20.57 23.06 -1.91
C GLY A 71 20.99 22.40 -3.24
N PRO A 72 20.83 23.11 -4.37
CA PRO A 72 20.90 22.53 -5.72
C PRO A 72 22.26 21.92 -6.06
N HIS A 73 23.35 22.58 -5.65
CA HIS A 73 24.71 22.18 -6.02
C HIS A 73 25.23 20.99 -5.21
N ALA A 74 25.07 21.00 -3.88
CA ALA A 74 25.53 19.90 -3.03
C ALA A 74 24.70 18.62 -3.23
N PHE A 75 23.42 18.73 -3.62
CA PHE A 75 22.61 17.57 -3.96
C PHE A 75 23.12 16.86 -5.22
N ALA A 76 23.48 17.62 -6.26
CA ALA A 76 24.02 17.07 -7.51
C ALA A 76 25.36 16.35 -7.27
N GLU A 77 26.25 16.91 -6.45
CA GLU A 77 27.52 16.28 -6.08
C GLU A 77 27.33 14.99 -5.27
N ARG A 78 26.36 14.95 -4.35
CA ARG A 78 26.06 13.73 -3.57
C ARG A 78 25.45 12.64 -4.45
N VAL A 79 24.59 13.01 -5.40
CA VAL A 79 24.07 12.10 -6.42
C VAL A 79 25.18 11.57 -7.33
N ALA A 80 26.14 12.41 -7.71
CA ALA A 80 27.31 11.99 -8.49
C ALA A 80 28.28 11.10 -7.68
N SER A 81 28.34 11.26 -6.35
CA SER A 81 29.17 10.42 -5.46
C SER A 81 28.58 9.05 -5.17
N LEU A 82 27.31 8.81 -5.51
CA LEU A 82 26.68 7.50 -5.36
C LEU A 82 27.23 6.57 -6.45
N GLN A 83 27.87 5.47 -6.04
CA GLN A 83 28.35 4.40 -6.92
C GLN A 83 27.17 3.55 -7.46
N VAL A 84 26.25 4.21 -8.13
CA VAL A 84 25.10 3.60 -8.80
C VAL A 84 25.27 3.87 -10.28
N ASP A 85 24.92 2.90 -11.12
CA ASP A 85 25.01 3.03 -12.57
C ASP A 85 24.46 4.39 -13.05
N GLU A 86 25.22 5.03 -13.93
CA GLU A 86 24.96 6.39 -14.42
C GLU A 86 23.59 6.51 -15.11
N ALA A 87 23.12 5.41 -15.71
CA ALA A 87 21.79 5.31 -16.30
C ALA A 87 20.65 5.33 -15.26
N VAL A 88 20.90 4.81 -14.05
CA VAL A 88 19.94 4.78 -12.94
C VAL A 88 19.99 6.10 -12.17
N SER A 89 21.19 6.63 -11.90
CA SER A 89 21.35 7.90 -11.21
C SER A 89 20.83 9.08 -12.04
N GLY A 90 21.13 9.12 -13.34
CA GLY A 90 20.64 10.16 -14.24
C GLY A 90 19.12 10.16 -14.42
N ARG A 91 18.47 9.00 -14.28
CA ARG A 91 17.03 8.82 -14.58
C ARG A 91 16.12 8.78 -13.34
N PHE A 92 16.65 8.46 -12.16
CA PHE A 92 15.88 8.40 -10.91
C PHE A 92 16.40 9.31 -9.81
N LEU A 93 17.70 9.66 -9.80
CA LEU A 93 18.31 10.48 -8.75
C LEU A 93 18.53 11.94 -9.16
N SER A 94 18.51 12.24 -10.46
CA SER A 94 18.44 13.62 -10.94
C SER A 94 17.18 14.31 -10.38
N ALA A 95 17.26 15.64 -10.25
CA ALA A 95 16.18 16.46 -9.69
C ALA A 95 14.99 16.50 -10.66
N ASP A 96 14.17 15.44 -10.64
CA ASP A 96 12.97 15.30 -11.45
C ASP A 96 12.06 16.53 -11.29
N PRO A 97 11.32 16.93 -12.33
CA PRO A 97 10.36 18.05 -12.27
C PRO A 97 9.38 17.93 -11.10
N VAL A 98 9.01 16.70 -10.71
CA VAL A 98 8.17 16.40 -9.54
C VAL A 98 8.87 16.76 -8.22
N THR A 99 10.17 16.45 -8.10
CA THR A 99 10.97 16.79 -6.91
C THR A 99 11.08 18.31 -6.75
N GLN A 100 11.29 19.03 -7.85
CA GLN A 100 11.31 20.49 -7.85
C GLN A 100 9.96 21.10 -7.51
N TRP A 101 8.86 20.51 -7.99
CA TRP A 101 7.50 20.95 -7.65
C TRP A 101 7.19 20.76 -6.16
N VAL A 102 7.58 19.62 -5.58
CA VAL A 102 7.44 19.35 -4.14
C VAL A 102 8.28 20.32 -3.30
N ALA A 103 9.52 20.60 -3.71
CA ALA A 103 10.36 21.59 -3.02
C ALA A 103 9.71 22.98 -2.99
N ARG A 104 9.15 23.44 -4.13
CA ARG A 104 8.42 24.73 -4.19
C ARG A 104 7.13 24.72 -3.36
N ALA A 105 6.44 23.58 -3.28
CA ALA A 105 5.24 23.45 -2.44
C ALA A 105 5.58 23.54 -0.95
N ILE A 106 6.70 22.95 -0.52
CA ILE A 106 7.21 23.04 0.85
C ILE A 106 7.61 24.49 1.16
N GLU A 107 8.33 25.16 0.26
CA GLU A 107 8.77 26.55 0.43
C GLU A 107 7.56 27.50 0.60
N ARG A 108 6.52 27.35 -0.24
CA ARG A 108 5.25 28.09 -0.11
C ARG A 108 4.52 27.80 1.20
N ALA A 109 4.54 26.55 1.67
CA ALA A 109 3.91 26.18 2.93
C ALA A 109 4.64 26.78 4.15
N MET A 110 5.96 26.98 4.06
CA MET A 110 6.73 27.62 5.12
C MET A 110 6.55 29.14 5.14
N THR A 111 6.47 29.80 3.97
CA THR A 111 6.26 31.26 3.89
C THR A 111 4.86 31.70 4.29
N LEU A 112 3.84 30.84 4.14
CA LEU A 112 2.47 31.10 4.60
C LEU A 112 2.29 30.97 6.13
N ARG A 113 3.30 30.47 6.84
CA ARG A 113 3.25 30.21 8.29
C ARG A 113 4.08 31.20 9.13
N GLY A 114 4.78 32.14 8.49
CA GLY A 114 5.46 33.28 9.12
C GLY A 114 4.64 34.55 8.97
#